data_AF-A0A377R1I9-F1
#
_entry.id   AF-A0A377R1I9-F1
#
_cell.length_a   1.000
_cell.length_b   1.000
_cell.length_c   1.000
_cell.angle_alpha   90.00
_cell.angle_beta   90.00
_cell.angle_gamma   90.00
#
_symmetry.space_group_name_H-M   'P 1'
#
loop_
_entity.id
_entity.type
_entity.pdbx_description
1 polymer ?
#
loop_
_entity_poly.entity_id
_entity_poly.type
_entity_poly.pdbx_seq_one_letter_code
_entity_poly.pdbx_strand_id
1 'polypeptide(L)'
;MVKKHTAKVFRLDHATVRKWATRYVLHGEDGINRRHGITVCPLDFKLDAVRMIINEGLSQKEASARLNLPTDSLPIQWLRRPRQYGTDGLKAKPKRRKPKQPEAAKKADRPKTKEELMEELLYLRAETAVLKKPMP
;
A
#
# COMPACT_ATOMS: atom_id res chain seq x y z
N MET A 1 -19.32 20.68 -28.06
CA MET A 1 -18.37 21.77 -28.41
C MET A 1 -17.85 22.57 -27.19
N VAL A 2 -18.57 22.64 -26.07
CA VAL A 2 -18.23 23.48 -24.90
C VAL A 2 -16.96 23.04 -24.14
N LYS A 3 -16.70 21.74 -23.99
CA LYS A 3 -15.58 21.21 -23.16
C LYS A 3 -14.18 21.58 -23.67
N LYS A 4 -14.03 21.90 -24.96
CA LYS A 4 -12.72 22.19 -25.56
C LYS A 4 -12.25 23.63 -25.32
N HIS A 5 -13.18 24.57 -25.13
CA HIS A 5 -12.84 25.99 -25.01
C HIS A 5 -12.33 26.34 -23.61
N THR A 6 -12.97 25.78 -22.57
CA THR A 6 -12.63 26.02 -21.15
C THR A 6 -11.19 25.58 -20.81
N ALA A 7 -10.75 24.43 -21.32
CA ALA A 7 -9.41 23.90 -21.05
C ALA A 7 -8.28 24.80 -21.57
N LYS A 8 -8.46 25.42 -22.75
CA LYS A 8 -7.48 26.36 -23.32
C LYS A 8 -7.37 27.65 -22.52
N VAL A 9 -8.49 28.18 -22.04
CA VAL A 9 -8.53 29.42 -21.24
C VAL A 9 -7.79 29.25 -19.92
N PHE A 10 -7.94 28.09 -19.26
CA PHE A 10 -7.30 27.83 -17.96
C PHE A 10 -5.96 27.08 -18.06
N ARG A 11 -5.44 26.83 -19.28
CA ARG A 11 -4.24 26.00 -19.51
C ARG A 11 -4.30 24.64 -18.80
N LEU A 12 -5.49 24.05 -18.73
CA LEU A 12 -5.71 22.75 -18.11
C LEU A 12 -5.74 21.66 -19.18
N ASP A 13 -5.24 20.48 -18.84
CA ASP A 13 -5.38 19.32 -19.70
C ASP A 13 -6.88 18.95 -19.87
N HIS A 14 -7.26 18.58 -21.10
CA HIS A 14 -8.63 18.20 -21.42
C HIS A 14 -9.11 16.99 -20.60
N ALA A 15 -8.22 16.07 -20.22
CA ALA A 15 -8.59 14.94 -19.40
C ALA A 15 -8.97 15.37 -17.98
N THR A 16 -8.29 16.38 -17.41
CA THR A 16 -8.61 16.96 -16.10
C THR A 16 -10.00 17.58 -16.10
N VAL A 17 -10.32 18.42 -17.10
CA VAL A 17 -11.64 19.05 -17.23
C VAL A 17 -12.74 17.99 -17.39
N ARG A 18 -12.48 16.94 -18.18
CA ARG A 18 -13.43 15.83 -18.34
C ARG A 18 -13.65 15.08 -17.02
N LYS A 19 -12.58 14.81 -16.26
CA LYS A 19 -12.66 14.14 -14.96
C LYS A 19 -13.45 14.94 -13.95
N TRP A 20 -13.22 16.25 -13.86
CA TRP A 20 -14.00 17.14 -12.99
C TRP A 20 -15.46 17.22 -13.39
N ALA A 21 -15.75 17.36 -14.69
CA ALA A 21 -17.12 17.37 -15.18
C ALA A 21 -17.86 16.07 -14.84
N THR A 22 -17.23 14.89 -15.04
CA THR A 22 -17.84 13.60 -14.67
C THR A 22 -18.10 13.52 -13.16
N ARG A 23 -17.17 13.97 -12.32
CA ARG A 23 -17.36 13.95 -10.87
C ARG A 23 -18.44 14.92 -10.41
N TYR A 24 -18.52 16.10 -11.02
CA TYR A 24 -19.56 17.07 -10.71
C TYR A 24 -20.96 16.55 -11.08
N VAL A 25 -21.09 15.89 -12.24
CA VAL A 25 -22.37 15.28 -12.64
C VAL A 25 -22.80 14.16 -11.67
N LEU A 26 -21.84 13.39 -11.14
CA LEU A 26 -22.14 12.27 -10.24
C LEU A 26 -22.34 12.67 -8.77
N HIS A 27 -21.61 13.68 -8.29
CA HIS A 27 -21.51 14.00 -6.86
C HIS A 27 -21.72 15.48 -6.54
N GLY A 28 -22.08 16.30 -7.52
CA GLY A 28 -22.18 17.75 -7.35
C GLY A 28 -20.85 18.39 -6.92
N GLU A 29 -20.93 19.38 -6.04
CA GLU A 29 -19.77 20.12 -5.54
C GLU A 29 -18.78 19.23 -4.79
N ASP A 30 -19.25 18.21 -4.06
CA ASP A 30 -18.40 17.25 -3.34
C ASP A 30 -17.50 16.42 -4.27
N GLY A 31 -17.86 16.30 -5.55
CA GLY A 31 -17.05 15.63 -6.57
C GLY A 31 -15.79 16.41 -6.97
N ILE A 32 -15.81 17.73 -6.81
CA ILE A 32 -14.74 18.66 -7.23
C ILE A 32 -14.09 19.39 -6.06
N ASN A 33 -14.68 19.29 -4.86
CA ASN A 33 -14.16 19.98 -3.69
C ASN A 33 -12.77 19.49 -3.32
N ARG A 34 -11.94 20.41 -2.81
CA ARG A 34 -10.57 20.10 -2.40
C ARG A 34 -10.63 19.20 -1.16
N ARG A 35 -9.99 18.04 -1.25
CA ARG A 35 -9.88 17.11 -0.13
C ARG A 35 -8.76 17.53 0.80
N HIS A 36 -9.04 17.52 2.10
CA HIS A 36 -8.06 17.80 3.15
C HIS A 36 -7.67 16.49 3.84
N GLY A 37 -6.36 16.21 3.92
CA GLY A 37 -5.83 15.06 4.66
C GLY A 37 -6.05 13.68 4.01
N ILE A 38 -5.85 12.64 4.81
CA ILE A 38 -6.01 11.23 4.40
C ILE A 38 -7.45 10.81 4.62
N THR A 39 -8.17 10.47 3.55
CA THR A 39 -9.51 9.89 3.64
C THR A 39 -9.43 8.45 4.14
N VAL A 40 -9.88 8.21 5.38
CA VAL A 40 -10.03 6.85 5.90
C VAL A 40 -11.34 6.27 5.37
N CYS A 41 -11.23 5.30 4.47
CA CYS A 41 -12.37 4.58 3.93
C CYS A 41 -12.77 3.43 4.88
N PRO A 42 -14.05 3.34 5.31
CA PRO A 42 -14.59 2.19 6.05
C PRO A 42 -14.42 0.87 5.29
N LEU A 43 -14.50 -0.26 6.00
CA LEU A 43 -14.38 -1.58 5.38
C LEU A 43 -15.50 -1.84 4.38
N ASP A 44 -16.74 -1.55 4.75
CA ASP A 44 -17.93 -1.79 3.91
C ASP A 44 -17.83 -1.02 2.60
N PHE A 45 -17.39 0.24 2.67
CA PHE A 45 -17.14 1.06 1.50
C PHE A 45 -16.08 0.46 0.55
N LYS A 46 -15.04 -0.19 1.08
CA LYS A 46 -14.04 -0.90 0.25
C LYS A 46 -14.62 -2.18 -0.35
N LEU A 47 -15.48 -2.88 0.39
CA LEU A 47 -16.14 -4.08 -0.10
C LEU A 47 -17.11 -3.75 -1.23
N ASP A 48 -17.86 -2.66 -1.13
CA ASP A 48 -18.74 -2.18 -2.20
C ASP A 48 -17.94 -1.85 -3.45
N ALA A 49 -16.80 -1.17 -3.31
CA ALA A 49 -15.89 -0.91 -4.44
C ALA A 49 -15.42 -2.19 -5.15
N VAL A 50 -15.09 -3.23 -4.38
CA VAL A 50 -14.67 -4.52 -4.93
C VAL A 50 -15.85 -5.23 -5.60
N ARG A 51 -17.04 -5.21 -4.99
CA ARG A 51 -18.28 -5.77 -5.56
C ARG A 51 -18.64 -5.12 -6.88
N MET A 52 -18.58 -3.79 -6.98
CA MET A 52 -18.87 -3.07 -8.22
C MET A 52 -17.93 -3.49 -9.37
N ILE A 53 -16.64 -3.71 -9.09
CA ILE A 53 -15.70 -4.15 -10.13
C ILE A 53 -15.96 -5.59 -10.56
N ILE A 54 -16.19 -6.49 -9.59
CA ILE A 54 -16.33 -7.93 -9.87
C ILE A 54 -17.69 -8.25 -10.48
N ASN A 55 -18.77 -7.70 -9.91
CA ASN A 55 -20.14 -8.07 -10.26
C ASN A 55 -20.69 -7.23 -11.41
N GLU A 56 -20.39 -5.93 -11.45
CA GLU A 56 -20.89 -5.03 -12.50
C GLU A 56 -19.88 -4.85 -13.64
N GLY A 57 -18.66 -5.40 -13.53
CA GLY A 57 -17.63 -5.31 -14.57
C GLY A 57 -17.07 -3.90 -14.77
N LEU A 58 -17.22 -3.01 -13.78
CA LEU A 58 -16.77 -1.63 -13.92
C LEU A 58 -15.25 -1.53 -14.07
N SER A 59 -14.83 -0.61 -14.94
CA SER A 59 -13.43 -0.21 -14.99
C SER A 59 -13.03 0.54 -13.71
N GLN A 60 -11.73 0.58 -13.46
CA GLN A 60 -11.14 1.24 -12.29
C GLN A 60 -11.52 2.73 -12.21
N LYS A 61 -11.62 3.39 -13.38
CA LYS A 61 -12.01 4.80 -13.50
C LYS A 61 -13.50 5.00 -13.24
N GLU A 62 -14.34 4.06 -13.66
CA GLU A 62 -15.78 4.13 -13.42
C GLU A 62 -16.09 3.86 -11.95
N ALA A 63 -15.49 2.83 -11.34
CA ALA A 63 -15.61 2.56 -9.92
C ALA A 63 -15.11 3.75 -9.08
N SER A 64 -13.97 4.36 -9.44
CA SER A 64 -13.45 5.53 -8.73
C SER A 64 -14.34 6.76 -8.89
N ALA A 65 -14.94 6.97 -10.07
CA ALA A 65 -15.86 8.06 -10.31
C ALA A 65 -17.17 7.87 -9.55
N ARG A 66 -17.76 6.65 -9.57
CA ARG A 66 -19.01 6.35 -8.86
C ARG A 66 -18.87 6.45 -7.34
N LEU A 67 -17.74 6.02 -6.78
CA LEU A 67 -17.49 6.08 -5.34
C LEU A 67 -16.84 7.39 -4.88
N ASN A 68 -16.70 8.37 -5.77
CA ASN A 68 -16.00 9.62 -5.49
C ASN A 68 -14.64 9.39 -4.81
N LEU A 69 -13.80 8.50 -5.33
CA LEU A 69 -12.48 8.20 -4.75
C LEU A 69 -11.45 9.27 -5.09
N PRO A 70 -10.43 9.52 -4.25
CA PRO A 70 -9.41 10.52 -4.58
C PRO A 70 -8.53 10.05 -5.75
N THR A 71 -8.24 8.74 -5.82
CA THR A 71 -7.33 8.16 -6.82
C THR A 71 -7.97 6.96 -7.50
N ASP A 72 -7.77 6.85 -8.81
CA ASP A 72 -8.34 5.77 -9.64
C ASP A 72 -7.66 4.41 -9.38
N SER A 73 -6.53 4.40 -8.66
CA SER A 73 -5.79 3.19 -8.29
C SER A 73 -6.31 2.49 -7.03
N LEU A 74 -7.11 3.18 -6.21
CA LEU A 74 -7.62 2.63 -4.94
C LEU A 74 -8.46 1.35 -5.12
N PRO A 75 -9.42 1.29 -6.07
CA PRO A 75 -10.23 0.09 -6.27
C PRO A 75 -9.38 -1.16 -6.58
N ILE A 76 -8.32 -1.00 -7.39
CA ILE A 76 -7.38 -2.07 -7.74
C ILE A 76 -6.60 -2.53 -6.52
N GLN A 77 -6.15 -1.59 -5.69
CA GLN A 77 -5.42 -1.91 -4.47
C GLN A 77 -6.30 -2.72 -3.53
N TRP A 78 -7.59 -2.39 -3.43
CA TRP A 78 -8.55 -3.15 -2.66
C TRP A 78 -8.90 -4.50 -3.28
N LEU A 79 -8.83 -4.65 -4.61
CA LEU A 79 -8.98 -5.96 -5.26
C LEU A 79 -7.76 -6.88 -5.03
N ARG A 80 -6.55 -6.30 -4.98
CA ARG A 80 -5.29 -7.06 -4.87
C ARG A 80 -4.95 -7.47 -3.44
N ARG A 81 -5.22 -6.61 -2.46
CA ARG A 81 -4.85 -6.85 -1.05
C ARG A 81 -5.48 -8.11 -0.44
N PRO A 82 -6.77 -8.44 -0.69
CA PRO A 82 -7.37 -9.68 -0.22
C PRO A 82 -6.68 -10.94 -0.74
N ARG A 83 -6.18 -10.92 -1.97
CA ARG A 83 -5.45 -12.07 -2.54
C ARG A 83 -4.15 -12.37 -1.81
N GLN A 84 -3.56 -11.36 -1.14
CA GLN A 84 -2.28 -11.49 -0.44
C GLN A 84 -2.44 -11.71 1.07
N TYR A 85 -3.51 -11.18 1.67
CA TYR A 85 -3.66 -11.10 3.14
C TYR A 85 -5.05 -11.50 3.64
N GLY A 86 -5.93 -12.05 2.79
CA GLY A 86 -7.33 -12.33 3.14
C GLY A 86 -8.15 -11.05 3.38
N THR A 87 -9.35 -11.18 3.97
CA THR A 87 -10.23 -10.04 4.28
C THR A 87 -9.58 -9.00 5.19
N ASP A 88 -8.60 -9.41 6.02
CA ASP A 88 -7.78 -8.52 6.84
C ASP A 88 -6.92 -7.55 6.02
N GLY A 89 -6.66 -7.83 4.74
CA GLY A 89 -5.96 -6.92 3.83
C GLY A 89 -6.71 -5.61 3.54
N LEU A 90 -8.03 -5.59 3.75
CA LEU A 90 -8.88 -4.40 3.58
C LEU A 90 -9.05 -3.60 4.87
N LYS A 91 -8.79 -4.20 6.03
CA LYS A 91 -8.85 -3.51 7.32
C LYS A 91 -7.74 -2.46 7.39
N ALA A 92 -8.06 -1.31 7.99
CA ALA A 92 -7.06 -0.29 8.24
C ALA A 92 -6.02 -0.84 9.22
N LYS A 93 -4.76 -0.92 8.80
CA LYS A 93 -3.68 -1.28 9.74
C LYS A 93 -3.51 -0.12 10.72
N PRO A 94 -3.47 -0.38 12.05
CA PRO A 94 -3.11 0.65 13.00
C PRO A 94 -1.73 1.20 12.61
N LYS A 95 -1.59 2.53 12.69
CA LYS A 95 -0.35 3.24 12.38
C LYS A 95 0.71 2.82 13.40
N ARG A 96 1.37 1.68 13.17
CA ARG A 96 2.51 1.26 13.98
C ARG A 96 3.58 2.33 13.81
N ARG A 97 3.84 3.09 14.87
CA ARG A 97 5.10 3.83 15.00
C ARG A 97 6.19 2.82 14.72
N LYS A 98 7.13 3.14 13.83
CA LYS A 98 8.37 2.37 13.77
C LYS A 98 8.92 2.37 15.21
N PRO A 99 9.19 1.21 15.84
CA PRO A 99 9.90 1.23 17.10
C PRO A 99 11.17 2.06 16.87
N LYS A 100 11.44 2.99 17.80
CA LYS A 100 12.72 3.69 17.83
C LYS A 100 13.74 2.57 17.91
N GLN A 101 14.48 2.32 16.83
CA GLN A 101 15.56 1.34 16.91
C GLN A 101 16.43 1.82 18.08
N PRO A 102 16.71 0.98 19.10
CA PRO A 102 17.81 1.32 19.98
C PRO A 102 18.99 1.55 19.03
N GLU A 103 19.60 2.73 19.15
CA GLU A 103 20.80 3.07 18.43
C GLU A 103 21.72 1.88 18.59
N ALA A 104 21.92 1.12 17.51
CA ALA A 104 22.77 -0.04 17.55
C ALA A 104 24.12 0.52 17.96
N ALA A 105 24.49 0.33 19.23
CA ALA A 105 25.84 0.55 19.68
C ALA A 105 26.67 -0.19 18.65
N LYS A 106 27.40 0.57 17.82
CA LYS A 106 28.23 0.02 16.77
C LYS A 106 29.09 -0.99 17.50
N LYS A 107 28.78 -2.29 17.34
CA LYS A 107 29.71 -3.32 17.75
C LYS A 107 30.94 -2.97 16.95
N ALA A 108 31.98 -2.51 17.66
CA ALA A 108 33.23 -2.16 17.03
C ALA A 108 33.59 -3.39 16.19
N ASP A 109 33.63 -3.19 14.88
CA ASP A 109 34.09 -4.18 13.92
C ASP A 109 35.61 -4.23 14.09
N ARG A 110 36.04 -4.69 15.26
CA ARG A 110 37.46 -4.94 15.51
C ARG A 110 37.75 -6.20 14.70
N PRO A 111 38.73 -6.17 13.79
CA PRO A 111 39.11 -7.37 13.06
C PRO A 111 39.52 -8.42 14.09
N LYS A 112 38.75 -9.51 14.16
CA LYS A 112 39.08 -10.66 15.00
C LYS A 112 40.45 -11.18 14.58
N THR A 113 41.31 -11.47 15.52
CA THR A 113 42.61 -12.10 15.22
C THR A 113 42.36 -13.51 14.70
N LYS A 114 43.31 -14.04 13.91
CA LYS A 114 43.21 -15.37 13.29
C LYS A 114 42.91 -16.48 14.32
N GLU A 115 43.39 -16.31 15.54
CA GLU A 115 43.23 -17.24 16.67
C GLU A 115 41.77 -17.30 17.15
N GLU A 116 41.10 -16.15 17.33
CA GLU A 116 39.70 -16.08 17.74
C GLU A 116 38.76 -16.75 16.70
N LEU A 117 39.07 -16.59 15.41
CA LEU A 117 38.35 -17.27 14.32
C LEU A 117 38.53 -18.80 14.37
N MET A 118 39.71 -19.28 14.77
CA MET A 118 39.99 -20.71 14.89
C MET A 118 39.27 -21.33 16.08
N GLU A 119 39.21 -20.62 17.22
CA GLU A 119 38.46 -21.07 18.40
C GLU A 119 36.95 -21.14 18.13
N GLU A 120 36.38 -20.14 17.44
CA GLU A 120 34.97 -20.17 17.03
C GLU A 120 34.67 -21.36 16.12
N LEU A 121 35.55 -21.64 15.14
CA LEU A 121 35.40 -22.81 14.25
C LEU A 121 35.49 -24.15 15.01
N LEU A 122 36.37 -24.25 16.01
CA LEU A 122 36.49 -25.44 16.85
C LEU A 122 35.25 -25.64 17.72
N TYR A 123 34.73 -24.57 18.32
CA TYR A 123 33.50 -24.59 19.10
C TYR A 123 32.27 -25.02 18.27
N LEU A 124 32.10 -24.43 17.09
CA LEU A 124 31.03 -24.78 16.15
C LEU A 124 31.13 -26.23 15.65
N ARG A 125 32.35 -26.74 15.45
CA ARG A 125 32.58 -28.15 15.11
C ARG A 125 32.23 -29.09 16.26
N ALA A 126 32.51 -28.71 17.50
CA ALA A 126 32.11 -29.49 18.67
C ALA A 126 30.59 -29.51 18.83
N GLU A 127 29.91 -28.37 18.70
CA GLU A 127 28.45 -28.26 18.79
C GLU A 127 27.73 -29.10 17.73
N THR A 128 28.20 -29.02 16.47
CA THR A 128 27.65 -29.84 15.38
C THR A 128 27.94 -31.33 15.55
N ALA A 129 29.07 -31.71 16.14
CA ALA A 129 29.37 -33.11 16.46
C ALA A 129 28.46 -33.67 17.57
N VAL A 130 28.09 -32.85 18.56
CA VAL A 130 27.11 -33.23 19.59
C VAL A 130 25.73 -33.44 18.98
N LEU A 131 25.29 -32.52 18.11
CA LEU A 131 23.96 -32.57 17.49
C LEU A 131 23.82 -33.65 16.40
N LYS A 132 24.92 -34.11 15.81
CA LYS A 132 24.92 -35.14 14.76
C LYS A 132 25.11 -36.56 15.28
N LYS A 133 25.20 -36.76 16.60
CA LYS A 133 25.19 -38.09 17.17
C LYS A 133 23.77 -38.65 17.11
N PRO A 134 23.47 -39.68 16.30
CA PRO A 134 22.19 -40.37 16.44
C PRO A 134 22.14 -40.98 17.84
N MET A 135 21.13 -40.59 18.62
CA MET A 135 20.76 -41.30 19.84
C MET A 135 20.37 -42.75 19.44
N PRO A 136 20.75 -43.76 20.24
CA PRO A 136 20.53 -45.18 19.91
C PRO A 136 19.06 -45.56 19.75
#